data_AF-A0A165SW99-F1
#
_entry.id   AF-A0A165SW99-F1
#
_cell.length_a   1.000
_cell.length_b   1.000
_cell.length_c   1.000
_cell.angle_alpha   90.00
_cell.angle_beta   90.00
_cell.angle_gamma   90.00
#
_symmetry.space_group_name_H-M   'P 1'
#
loop_
_entity.id
_entity.type
_entity.pdbx_description
1 polymer ?
#
loop_
_entity_poly.entity_id
_entity_poly.type
_entity_poly.pdbx_seq_one_letter_code
_entity_poly.pdbx_strand_id
1 'polypeptide(L)'
;MPYSNPPFNTHKFVTILERTFPTSVAQGLMRAMRALLVDRLGRVKRDALTVKDLETQAYLFKAALSELRTETTMLARNETAAIRTATAALRREVDTLDVRMKEDVGTLKHDIQLDVDTRKNEAKNDLKRFDLQVEEVLNKSLVTLYDLRSEVEDVRWNNMRNSVVALTGFLMVIMLSMEILVIKPAPAKKPKSEPQPPMEIQGMESQGTLWA
;
A
#
# COMPACT_ATOMS: atom_id res chain seq x y z
N MET A 1 -18.73 -64.21 61.31
CA MET A 1 -19.11 -65.15 62.39
C MET A 1 -19.90 -66.30 61.77
N PRO A 2 -19.92 -67.51 62.36
CA PRO A 2 -20.84 -68.56 61.94
C PRO A 2 -22.28 -68.08 62.13
N TYR A 3 -23.12 -68.17 61.09
CA TYR A 3 -24.55 -67.87 61.23
C TYR A 3 -25.20 -68.98 62.06
N SER A 4 -25.61 -68.65 63.29
CA SER A 4 -26.50 -69.52 64.05
C SER A 4 -27.83 -69.64 63.31
N ASN A 5 -28.35 -70.86 63.16
CA ASN A 5 -29.74 -71.03 62.71
C ASN A 5 -30.67 -70.40 63.75
N PRO A 6 -31.72 -69.66 63.35
CA PRO A 6 -32.69 -69.14 64.29
C PRO A 6 -33.28 -70.30 65.12
N PRO A 7 -33.43 -70.16 66.45
CA PRO A 7 -33.74 -71.26 67.35
C PRO A 7 -35.22 -71.68 67.24
N PHE A 8 -35.57 -72.37 66.15
CA PHE A 8 -36.87 -73.02 66.00
C PHE A 8 -36.99 -74.17 67.00
N ASN A 9 -37.54 -73.87 68.18
CA ASN A 9 -37.71 -74.82 69.28
C ASN A 9 -38.77 -75.87 68.90
N THR A 10 -38.28 -76.90 68.22
CA THR A 10 -39.04 -78.01 67.63
C THR A 10 -39.86 -78.73 68.70
N HIS A 11 -39.31 -78.88 69.91
CA HIS A 11 -40.00 -79.52 71.04
C HIS A 11 -41.18 -78.68 71.54
N LYS A 12 -40.98 -77.37 71.83
CA LYS A 12 -42.09 -76.49 72.25
C LYS A 12 -43.22 -76.44 71.21
N PHE A 13 -42.88 -76.42 69.93
CA PHE A 13 -43.87 -76.42 68.85
C PHE A 13 -44.72 -77.70 68.87
N VAL A 14 -44.09 -78.87 68.93
CA VAL A 14 -44.78 -80.17 68.98
C VAL A 14 -45.64 -80.31 70.24
N THR A 15 -45.10 -79.99 71.43
CA THR A 15 -45.83 -80.06 72.72
C THR A 15 -47.03 -79.12 72.81
N ILE A 16 -47.10 -78.07 71.97
CA ILE A 16 -48.29 -77.22 71.85
C ILE A 16 -49.32 -77.85 70.90
N LEU A 17 -48.89 -78.36 69.73
CA LEU A 17 -49.79 -79.01 68.76
C LEU A 17 -50.41 -80.30 69.30
N GLU A 18 -49.68 -81.06 70.12
CA GLU A 18 -50.15 -82.30 70.78
C GLU A 18 -51.34 -82.08 71.75
N ARG A 19 -51.64 -80.83 72.11
CA ARG A 19 -52.83 -80.48 72.91
C ARG A 19 -54.12 -80.37 72.10
N THR A 20 -54.04 -80.44 70.77
CA THR A 20 -55.16 -80.18 69.85
C THR A 20 -55.22 -81.18 68.69
N PHE A 21 -54.08 -81.79 68.34
CA PHE A 21 -53.96 -82.75 67.24
C PHE A 21 -53.28 -84.05 67.70
N PRO A 22 -53.58 -85.19 67.05
CA PRO A 22 -52.83 -86.43 67.27
C PRO A 22 -51.33 -86.25 67.04
N THR A 23 -50.51 -86.99 67.80
CA THR A 23 -49.04 -86.92 67.81
C THR A 23 -48.42 -87.01 66.41
N SER A 24 -48.98 -87.86 65.54
CA SER A 24 -48.56 -88.01 64.14
C SER A 24 -48.77 -86.74 63.30
N VAL A 25 -49.92 -86.07 63.47
CA VAL A 25 -50.26 -84.82 62.79
C VAL A 25 -49.40 -83.67 63.31
N ALA A 26 -49.20 -83.59 64.63
CA ALA A 26 -48.32 -82.61 65.26
C ALA A 26 -46.86 -82.71 64.75
N GLN A 27 -46.33 -83.93 64.65
CA GLN A 27 -44.99 -84.16 64.08
C GLN A 27 -44.93 -83.90 62.56
N GLY A 28 -45.99 -84.21 61.82
CA GLY A 28 -46.09 -83.90 60.38
C GLY A 28 -46.05 -82.39 60.11
N LEU A 29 -46.88 -81.62 60.80
CA LEU A 29 -46.92 -80.16 60.72
C LEU A 29 -45.59 -79.52 61.14
N MET A 30 -44.94 -80.06 62.19
CA MET A 30 -43.60 -79.62 62.58
C MET A 30 -42.57 -79.82 61.45
N ARG A 31 -42.55 -80.98 60.80
CA ARG A 31 -41.60 -81.27 59.71
C ARG A 31 -41.84 -80.35 58.51
N ALA A 32 -43.11 -80.14 58.13
CA ALA A 32 -43.49 -79.22 57.05
C ALA A 32 -43.09 -77.77 57.36
N MET A 33 -43.39 -77.28 58.58
CA MET A 33 -43.00 -75.93 59.02
C MET A 33 -41.49 -75.75 59.04
N ARG A 34 -40.74 -76.73 59.56
CA ARG A 34 -39.26 -76.71 59.57
C ARG A 34 -38.69 -76.68 58.15
N ALA A 35 -39.25 -77.44 57.21
CA ALA A 35 -38.81 -77.44 55.81
C ALA A 35 -39.06 -76.08 55.13
N LEU A 36 -40.25 -75.50 55.30
CA LEU A 36 -40.59 -74.17 54.78
C LEU A 36 -39.68 -73.07 55.35
N LEU A 37 -39.39 -73.13 56.65
CA LEU A 37 -38.54 -72.17 57.34
C LEU A 37 -37.08 -72.27 56.85
N VAL A 38 -36.59 -73.48 56.54
CA VAL A 38 -35.26 -73.71 55.95
C VAL A 38 -35.18 -73.26 54.49
N ASP A 39 -36.19 -73.49 53.65
CA ASP A 39 -36.23 -72.94 52.28
C ASP A 39 -36.21 -71.40 52.30
N ARG A 40 -37.11 -70.78 53.07
CA ARG A 40 -37.25 -69.33 53.10
C ARG A 40 -36.03 -68.65 53.70
N LEU A 41 -35.48 -69.17 54.80
CA LEU A 41 -34.24 -68.65 55.35
C LEU A 41 -33.04 -68.91 54.43
N GLY A 42 -32.99 -70.06 53.74
CA GLY A 42 -31.96 -70.38 52.75
C GLY A 42 -32.01 -69.47 51.53
N ARG A 43 -33.20 -69.03 51.11
CA ARG A 43 -33.41 -68.00 50.08
C ARG A 43 -32.96 -66.64 50.56
N VAL A 44 -33.47 -66.15 51.70
CA VAL A 44 -33.05 -64.87 52.29
C VAL A 44 -31.53 -64.82 52.52
N LYS A 45 -30.88 -65.93 52.90
CA LYS A 45 -29.42 -65.99 53.06
C LYS A 45 -28.62 -65.91 51.74
N ARG A 46 -29.21 -66.23 50.60
CA ARG A 46 -28.58 -66.03 49.27
C ARG A 46 -28.85 -64.62 48.73
N ASP A 47 -30.05 -64.12 48.97
CA ASP A 47 -30.55 -62.90 48.35
C ASP A 47 -30.21 -61.63 49.18
N ALA A 48 -29.92 -61.78 50.49
CA ALA A 48 -29.48 -60.69 51.35
C ALA A 48 -27.95 -60.56 51.36
N LEU A 49 -27.47 -59.39 50.89
CA LEU A 49 -26.09 -58.92 51.10
C LEU A 49 -25.75 -58.94 52.60
N THR A 50 -24.57 -59.43 52.96
CA THR A 50 -24.10 -59.32 54.35
C THR A 50 -23.55 -57.92 54.60
N VAL A 51 -23.57 -57.49 55.87
CA VAL A 51 -23.00 -56.19 56.28
C VAL A 51 -21.54 -56.05 55.83
N LYS A 52 -20.78 -57.16 55.82
CA LYS A 52 -19.38 -57.18 55.34
C LYS A 52 -19.23 -56.93 53.84
N ASP A 53 -20.16 -57.42 53.02
CA ASP A 53 -20.11 -57.20 51.57
C ASP A 53 -20.37 -55.72 51.27
N LEU A 54 -21.34 -55.13 51.97
CA LEU A 54 -21.65 -53.70 51.91
C LEU A 54 -20.49 -52.82 52.42
N GLU A 55 -19.87 -53.18 53.55
CA GLU A 55 -18.66 -52.51 54.07
C GLU A 55 -17.49 -52.56 53.06
N THR A 56 -17.28 -53.72 52.44
CA THR A 56 -16.21 -53.92 51.45
C THR A 56 -16.47 -53.10 50.18
N GLN A 57 -17.71 -53.12 49.67
CA GLN A 57 -18.09 -52.33 48.50
C GLN A 57 -18.03 -50.82 48.78
N ALA A 58 -18.42 -50.38 49.98
CA ALA A 58 -18.30 -48.99 50.41
C ALA A 58 -16.82 -48.54 50.53
N TYR A 59 -15.92 -49.41 50.99
CA TYR A 59 -14.48 -49.15 51.00
C TYR A 59 -13.93 -49.00 49.58
N LEU A 60 -14.24 -49.93 48.67
CA LEU A 60 -13.81 -49.86 47.27
C LEU A 60 -14.33 -48.61 46.56
N PHE A 61 -15.60 -48.24 46.78
CA PHE A 61 -16.18 -47.02 46.23
C PHE A 61 -15.50 -45.76 46.78
N LYS A 62 -15.16 -45.74 48.08
CA LYS A 62 -14.43 -44.64 48.71
C LYS A 62 -12.98 -44.53 48.18
N ALA A 63 -12.33 -45.65 47.88
CA ALA A 63 -11.01 -45.67 47.24
C ALA A 63 -11.09 -45.08 45.82
N ALA A 64 -12.01 -45.55 44.98
CA ALA A 64 -12.21 -45.05 43.62
C ALA A 64 -12.58 -43.55 43.59
N LEU A 65 -13.41 -43.06 44.53
CA LEU A 65 -13.70 -41.63 44.68
C LEU A 65 -12.45 -40.81 45.10
N SER A 66 -11.56 -41.38 45.91
CA SER A 66 -10.30 -40.73 46.27
C SER A 66 -9.34 -40.67 45.09
N GLU A 67 -9.26 -41.74 44.31
CA GLU A 67 -8.43 -41.86 43.09
C GLU A 67 -8.89 -40.87 42.01
N LEU A 68 -10.18 -40.88 41.67
CA LEU A 68 -10.81 -39.92 40.74
C LEU A 68 -10.62 -38.45 41.20
N ARG A 69 -10.68 -38.18 42.51
CA ARG A 69 -10.39 -36.86 43.07
C ARG A 69 -8.92 -36.47 42.88
N THR A 70 -7.97 -37.39 43.06
CA THR A 70 -6.55 -37.12 42.80
C THR A 70 -6.25 -36.93 41.32
N GLU A 71 -6.85 -37.74 40.44
CA GLU A 71 -6.72 -37.65 38.99
C GLU A 71 -7.26 -36.31 38.47
N THR A 72 -8.49 -35.94 38.80
CA THR A 72 -9.08 -34.65 38.40
C THR A 72 -8.31 -33.45 38.96
N THR A 73 -7.78 -33.55 40.19
CA THR A 73 -6.90 -32.51 40.76
C THR A 73 -5.57 -32.41 40.02
N MET A 74 -4.99 -33.54 39.58
CA MET A 74 -3.76 -33.57 38.78
C MET A 74 -3.99 -33.02 37.38
N LEU A 75 -5.07 -33.42 36.72
CA LEU A 75 -5.45 -32.95 35.38
C LEU A 75 -5.65 -31.44 35.36
N ALA A 76 -6.45 -30.89 36.28
CA ALA A 76 -6.68 -29.44 36.38
C ALA A 76 -5.39 -28.65 36.67
N ARG A 77 -4.46 -29.22 37.46
CA ARG A 77 -3.13 -28.62 37.68
C ARG A 77 -2.26 -28.64 36.43
N ASN A 78 -2.26 -29.75 35.69
CA ASN A 78 -1.52 -29.89 34.43
C ASN A 78 -2.04 -28.94 33.35
N GLU A 79 -3.36 -28.87 33.18
CA GLU A 79 -4.03 -27.92 32.29
C GLU A 79 -3.71 -26.47 32.66
N THR A 80 -3.79 -26.12 33.95
CA THR A 80 -3.38 -24.79 34.45
C THR A 80 -1.92 -24.47 34.14
N ALA A 81 -1.02 -25.45 34.23
CA ALA A 81 0.40 -25.27 33.90
C ALA A 81 0.62 -25.12 32.37
N ALA A 82 -0.10 -25.89 31.55
CA ALA A 82 -0.07 -25.79 30.10
C ALA A 82 -0.59 -24.42 29.62
N ILE A 83 -1.74 -23.98 30.13
CA ILE A 83 -2.32 -22.65 29.83
C ILE A 83 -1.33 -21.54 30.21
N ARG A 84 -0.77 -21.56 31.44
CA ARG A 84 0.24 -20.57 31.86
C ARG A 84 1.46 -20.55 30.96
N THR A 85 1.91 -21.72 30.49
CA THR A 85 3.06 -21.84 29.57
C THR A 85 2.72 -21.25 28.20
N ALA A 86 1.54 -21.55 27.65
CA ALA A 86 1.06 -20.99 26.39
C ALA A 86 0.87 -19.46 26.47
N THR A 87 0.26 -18.94 27.53
CA THR A 87 0.15 -17.48 27.75
C THR A 87 1.53 -16.82 27.85
N ALA A 88 2.50 -17.47 28.49
CA ALA A 88 3.87 -16.96 28.57
C ALA A 88 4.65 -17.06 27.25
N ALA A 89 4.30 -17.98 26.34
CA ALA A 89 4.83 -18.02 24.98
C ALA A 89 4.24 -16.89 24.14
N LEU A 90 2.91 -16.83 24.04
CA LEU A 90 2.16 -15.80 23.32
C LEU A 90 2.56 -14.38 23.74
N ARG A 91 2.81 -14.14 25.04
CA ARG A 91 3.29 -12.84 25.51
C ARG A 91 4.65 -12.47 24.93
N ARG A 92 5.61 -13.40 24.88
CA ARG A 92 6.93 -13.15 24.25
C ARG A 92 6.82 -12.93 22.75
N GLU A 93 5.88 -13.61 22.08
CA GLU A 93 5.59 -13.40 20.66
C GLU A 93 5.04 -11.99 20.41
N VAL A 94 4.10 -11.51 21.25
CA VAL A 94 3.59 -10.13 21.23
C VAL A 94 4.70 -9.12 21.52
N ASP A 95 5.50 -9.32 22.56
CA ASP A 95 6.63 -8.45 22.90
C ASP A 95 7.66 -8.39 21.74
N THR A 96 7.90 -9.52 21.06
CA THR A 96 8.79 -9.60 19.88
C THR A 96 8.19 -8.89 18.65
N LEU A 97 6.88 -9.00 18.44
CA LEU A 97 6.16 -8.36 17.34
C LEU A 97 6.09 -6.83 17.51
N ASP A 98 5.91 -6.34 18.74
CA ASP A 98 5.96 -4.92 19.08
C ASP A 98 7.34 -4.30 18.79
N VAL A 99 8.42 -5.01 19.15
CA VAL A 99 9.80 -4.58 18.81
C VAL A 99 10.01 -4.52 17.30
N ARG A 100 9.64 -5.59 16.57
CA ARG A 100 9.75 -5.61 15.09
C ARG A 100 8.94 -4.51 14.43
N MET A 101 7.68 -4.32 14.82
CA MET A 101 6.84 -3.29 14.23
C MET A 101 7.40 -1.86 14.46
N LYS A 102 8.10 -1.63 15.59
CA LYS A 102 8.80 -0.36 15.86
C LYS A 102 10.06 -0.20 15.01
N GLU A 103 10.80 -1.28 14.77
CA GLU A 103 11.96 -1.32 13.87
C GLU A 103 11.54 -1.09 12.40
N ASP A 104 10.52 -1.80 11.93
CA ASP A 104 9.94 -1.66 10.58
C ASP A 104 9.41 -0.24 10.33
N VAL A 105 8.64 0.32 11.27
CA VAL A 105 8.12 1.71 11.19
C VAL A 105 9.25 2.74 11.29
N GLY A 106 10.29 2.47 12.09
CA GLY A 106 11.49 3.31 12.18
C GLY A 106 12.26 3.35 10.86
N THR A 107 12.45 2.20 10.24
CA THR A 107 13.13 2.02 8.95
C THR A 107 12.34 2.68 7.82
N LEU A 108 11.05 2.35 7.68
CA LEU A 108 10.18 2.94 6.65
C LEU A 108 10.04 4.46 6.79
N LYS A 109 10.08 5.00 8.02
CA LYS A 109 10.16 6.45 8.25
C LYS A 109 11.49 7.04 7.76
N HIS A 110 12.61 6.37 7.99
CA HIS A 110 13.92 6.81 7.51
C HIS A 110 14.01 6.78 5.98
N ASP A 111 13.53 5.71 5.36
CA ASP A 111 13.50 5.55 3.89
C ASP A 111 12.64 6.64 3.22
N ILE A 112 11.47 6.96 3.79
CA ILE A 112 10.62 8.08 3.33
C ILE A 112 11.34 9.42 3.50
N GLN A 113 12.05 9.64 4.61
CA GLN A 113 12.84 10.87 4.79
C GLN A 113 13.97 10.97 3.74
N LEU A 114 14.62 9.85 3.42
CA LEU A 114 15.69 9.77 2.43
C LEU A 114 15.17 10.03 1.01
N ASP A 115 14.05 9.41 0.58
CA ASP A 115 13.43 9.69 -0.73
C ASP A 115 12.96 11.16 -0.83
N VAL A 116 12.32 11.70 0.21
CA VAL A 116 11.86 13.10 0.24
C VAL A 116 13.03 14.09 0.14
N ASP A 117 14.09 13.94 0.92
CA ASP A 117 15.26 14.82 0.81
C ASP A 117 16.07 14.59 -0.48
N THR A 118 16.06 13.37 -1.04
CA THR A 118 16.66 13.07 -2.35
C THR A 118 15.92 13.80 -3.47
N ARG A 119 14.60 13.64 -3.58
CA ARG A 119 13.74 14.36 -4.56
C ARG A 119 13.85 15.88 -4.43
N LYS A 120 13.92 16.37 -3.20
CA LYS A 120 14.09 17.80 -2.87
C LYS A 120 15.48 18.33 -3.24
N ASN A 121 16.51 17.48 -3.21
CA ASN A 121 17.84 17.82 -3.71
C ASN A 121 17.90 17.75 -5.25
N GLU A 122 17.29 16.74 -5.85
CA GLU A 122 17.12 16.59 -7.31
C GLU A 122 16.41 17.82 -7.90
N ALA A 123 15.22 18.15 -7.42
CA ALA A 123 14.47 19.34 -7.85
C ALA A 123 15.26 20.66 -7.66
N LYS A 124 16.06 20.78 -6.60
CA LYS A 124 16.96 21.93 -6.41
C LYS A 124 18.11 21.97 -7.43
N ASN A 125 18.62 20.82 -7.85
CA ASN A 125 19.70 20.74 -8.82
C ASN A 125 19.17 20.97 -10.24
N ASP A 126 17.94 20.55 -10.55
CA ASP A 126 17.29 20.87 -11.82
C ASP A 126 16.88 22.35 -11.91
N LEU A 127 16.38 22.97 -10.83
CA LEU A 127 16.19 24.43 -10.79
C LEU A 127 17.51 25.19 -11.08
N LYS A 128 18.62 24.81 -10.44
CA LYS A 128 19.94 25.39 -10.76
C LYS A 128 20.38 25.15 -12.20
N ARG A 129 20.03 24.01 -12.81
CA ARG A 129 20.31 23.74 -14.22
C ARG A 129 19.51 24.65 -15.13
N PHE A 130 18.24 24.92 -14.82
CA PHE A 130 17.44 25.90 -15.53
C PHE A 130 18.00 27.32 -15.36
N ASP A 131 18.38 27.72 -14.15
CA ASP A 131 19.01 29.02 -13.89
C ASP A 131 20.29 29.20 -14.74
N LEU A 132 21.17 28.20 -14.76
CA LEU A 132 22.40 28.21 -15.57
C LEU A 132 22.12 28.21 -17.09
N GLN A 133 21.10 27.51 -17.56
CA GLN A 133 20.68 27.55 -18.96
C GLN A 133 20.11 28.92 -19.36
N VAL A 134 19.36 29.57 -18.47
CA VAL A 134 18.85 30.93 -18.67
C VAL A 134 20.02 31.93 -18.69
N GLU A 135 21.01 31.80 -17.82
CA GLU A 135 22.22 32.62 -17.82
C GLU A 135 23.07 32.41 -19.08
N GLU A 136 23.26 31.16 -19.53
CA GLU A 136 23.96 30.84 -20.78
C GLU A 136 23.27 31.46 -22.00
N VAL A 137 21.95 31.31 -22.11
CA VAL A 137 21.15 31.88 -23.21
C VAL A 137 21.17 33.41 -23.16
N LEU A 138 21.07 34.02 -21.96
CA LEU A 138 21.18 35.46 -21.78
C LEU A 138 22.56 35.98 -22.22
N ASN A 139 23.64 35.39 -21.72
CA ASN A 139 25.01 35.76 -22.08
C ASN A 139 25.25 35.62 -23.60
N LYS A 140 24.82 34.50 -24.19
CA LYS A 140 24.91 34.27 -25.64
C LYS A 140 24.13 35.32 -26.43
N SER A 141 22.92 35.67 -25.98
CA SER A 141 22.10 36.71 -26.63
C SER A 141 22.76 38.09 -26.56
N LEU A 142 23.38 38.44 -25.41
CA LEU A 142 24.13 39.68 -25.22
C LEU A 142 25.35 39.74 -26.14
N VAL A 143 26.15 38.68 -26.22
CA VAL A 143 27.29 38.60 -27.16
C VAL A 143 26.80 38.82 -28.60
N THR A 144 25.78 38.10 -29.06
CA THR A 144 25.25 38.31 -30.43
C THR A 144 24.69 39.71 -30.66
N LEU A 145 24.18 40.38 -29.63
CA LEU A 145 23.71 41.77 -29.70
C LEU A 145 24.87 42.77 -29.81
N TYR A 146 26.00 42.50 -29.15
CA TYR A 146 27.23 43.28 -29.33
C TYR A 146 27.86 43.06 -30.70
N ASP A 147 27.90 41.82 -31.20
CA ASP A 147 28.40 41.48 -32.54
C ASP A 147 27.57 42.18 -33.63
N LEU A 148 26.24 42.04 -33.60
CA LEU A 148 25.32 42.72 -34.51
C LEU A 148 25.42 44.25 -34.42
N ARG A 149 25.69 44.79 -33.23
CA ARG A 149 25.92 46.22 -33.05
C ARG A 149 27.24 46.65 -33.71
N SER A 150 28.31 45.89 -33.55
CA SER A 150 29.59 46.15 -34.24
C SER A 150 29.41 46.11 -35.75
N GLU A 151 28.70 45.11 -36.27
CA GLU A 151 28.38 44.99 -37.71
C GLU A 151 27.59 46.20 -38.22
N VAL A 152 26.61 46.70 -37.45
CA VAL A 152 25.86 47.93 -37.80
C VAL A 152 26.76 49.18 -37.76
N GLU A 153 27.68 49.29 -36.81
CA GLU A 153 28.63 50.40 -36.73
C GLU A 153 29.68 50.34 -37.87
N ASP A 154 30.14 49.15 -38.26
CA ASP A 154 31.01 48.90 -39.43
C ASP A 154 30.30 49.19 -40.77
N VAL A 155 29.05 48.74 -40.94
CA VAL A 155 28.22 49.05 -42.11
C VAL A 155 28.01 50.56 -42.22
N ARG A 156 27.75 51.25 -41.10
CA ARG A 156 27.63 52.72 -41.05
C ARG A 156 28.95 53.40 -41.44
N TRP A 157 30.09 52.90 -40.96
CA TRP A 157 31.41 53.44 -41.29
C TRP A 157 31.76 53.23 -42.77
N ASN A 158 31.50 52.04 -43.31
CA ASN A 158 31.69 51.73 -44.72
C ASN A 158 30.78 52.60 -45.62
N ASN A 159 29.52 52.79 -45.25
CA ASN A 159 28.60 53.65 -46.01
C ASN A 159 29.01 55.13 -45.96
N MET A 160 29.49 55.62 -44.82
CA MET A 160 30.06 56.97 -44.68
C MET A 160 31.29 57.13 -45.61
N ARG A 161 32.24 56.18 -45.56
CA ARG A 161 33.42 56.17 -46.43
C ARG A 161 33.05 56.18 -47.91
N ASN A 162 32.10 55.33 -48.32
CA ASN A 162 31.65 55.26 -49.72
C ASN A 162 30.94 56.55 -50.16
N SER A 163 30.16 57.17 -49.28
CA SER A 163 29.51 58.46 -49.53
C SER A 163 30.54 59.60 -49.70
N VAL A 164 31.58 59.64 -48.86
CA VAL A 164 32.69 60.60 -49.01
C VAL A 164 33.43 60.39 -50.34
N VAL A 165 33.78 59.15 -50.69
CA VAL A 165 34.45 58.83 -51.97
C VAL A 165 33.58 59.22 -53.17
N ALA A 166 32.27 58.96 -53.12
CA ALA A 166 31.34 59.38 -54.17
C ALA A 166 31.27 60.90 -54.32
N LEU A 167 31.20 61.65 -53.21
CA LEU A 167 31.20 63.12 -53.22
C LEU A 167 32.52 63.69 -53.76
N THR A 168 33.68 63.17 -53.32
CA THR A 168 34.99 63.59 -53.84
C THR A 168 35.15 63.27 -55.33
N GLY A 169 34.69 62.08 -55.77
CA GLY A 169 34.68 61.71 -57.19
C GLY A 169 33.79 62.62 -58.03
N PHE A 170 32.60 62.97 -57.54
CA PHE A 170 31.69 63.91 -58.20
C PHE A 170 32.29 65.32 -58.34
N LEU A 171 32.95 65.83 -57.28
CA LEU A 171 33.67 67.11 -57.32
C LEU A 171 34.85 67.09 -58.31
N MET A 172 35.61 65.99 -58.37
CA MET A 172 36.68 65.81 -59.37
C MET A 172 36.13 65.81 -60.81
N VAL A 173 35.01 65.14 -61.06
CA VAL A 173 34.35 65.15 -62.38
C VAL A 173 33.89 66.57 -62.75
N ILE A 174 33.37 67.34 -61.79
CA ILE A 174 33.00 68.75 -62.03
C ILE A 174 34.24 69.58 -62.40
N MET A 175 35.34 69.49 -61.65
CA MET A 175 36.58 70.22 -61.97
C MET A 175 37.15 69.84 -63.35
N LEU A 176 37.23 68.54 -63.66
CA LEU A 176 37.70 68.07 -64.96
C LEU A 176 36.76 68.52 -66.10
N SER A 177 35.44 68.55 -65.88
CA SER A 177 34.51 69.07 -66.89
C SER A 177 34.68 70.57 -67.14
N MET A 178 34.98 71.37 -66.10
CA MET A 178 35.29 72.79 -66.24
C MET A 178 36.59 73.02 -67.03
N GLU A 179 37.68 72.34 -66.67
CA GLU A 179 38.96 72.38 -67.40
C GLU A 179 38.77 72.03 -68.90
N ILE A 180 38.08 70.92 -69.19
CA ILE A 180 37.84 70.46 -70.56
C ILE A 180 36.94 71.42 -71.36
N LEU A 181 36.00 72.11 -70.70
CA LEU A 181 35.13 73.11 -71.34
C LEU A 181 35.81 74.47 -71.56
N VAL A 182 36.90 74.78 -70.84
CA VAL A 182 37.66 76.03 -71.01
C VAL A 182 38.59 75.99 -72.23
N ILE A 183 39.05 74.81 -72.68
CA ILE A 183 40.01 74.69 -73.80
C ILE A 183 39.30 74.46 -75.16
N LYS A 184 38.55 75.47 -75.63
CA LYS A 184 38.16 75.61 -77.06
C LYS A 184 38.09 77.08 -77.52
N PRO A 185 39.16 77.64 -78.11
CA PRO A 185 39.09 78.93 -78.80
C PRO A 185 38.41 78.80 -80.18
N ALA A 186 37.47 79.71 -80.48
CA ALA A 186 36.84 79.83 -81.80
C ALA A 186 37.44 81.00 -82.61
N PRO A 187 37.45 80.91 -83.95
CA PRO A 187 36.61 81.84 -84.73
C PRO A 187 35.92 81.15 -85.94
N ALA A 188 34.68 81.42 -86.38
CA ALA A 188 33.79 82.59 -86.38
C ALA A 188 33.86 83.49 -87.64
N LYS A 189 32.78 83.48 -88.45
CA LYS A 189 32.11 84.68 -89.01
C LYS A 189 30.73 84.38 -89.65
N LYS A 190 29.88 85.43 -89.66
CA LYS A 190 28.52 85.56 -90.27
C LYS A 190 28.68 86.31 -91.65
N PRO A 191 27.65 86.68 -92.48
CA PRO A 191 26.21 86.89 -92.13
C PRO A 191 25.06 86.75 -93.20
N LYS A 192 23.86 86.47 -92.67
CA LYS A 192 22.55 87.19 -92.89
C LYS A 192 21.99 87.48 -94.30
N SER A 193 20.79 86.94 -94.59
CA SER A 193 19.60 87.70 -95.08
C SER A 193 18.29 86.88 -95.04
N GLU A 194 17.18 87.54 -94.64
CA GLU A 194 15.77 87.10 -94.83
C GLU A 194 15.25 87.58 -96.22
N PRO A 195 14.16 87.04 -96.82
CA PRO A 195 12.77 87.23 -96.31
C PRO A 195 11.76 86.07 -96.57
N GLN A 196 10.49 86.28 -96.17
CA GLN A 196 9.27 85.49 -96.47
C GLN A 196 8.40 86.20 -97.54
N PRO A 197 7.20 85.73 -97.98
CA PRO A 197 6.47 84.44 -97.85
C PRO A 197 6.21 83.83 -99.29
N PRO A 198 5.10 83.13 -99.70
CA PRO A 198 3.96 82.46 -99.02
C PRO A 198 3.60 81.03 -99.59
N MET A 199 2.36 80.56 -99.33
CA MET A 199 1.37 79.77 -100.15
C MET A 199 1.85 78.95 -101.38
N GLU A 200 1.33 77.76 -101.76
CA GLU A 200 0.17 76.90 -101.38
C GLU A 200 0.28 75.52 -102.14
N ILE A 201 -0.58 74.48 -102.14
CA ILE A 201 -1.90 74.10 -101.53
C ILE A 201 -1.91 72.57 -101.24
N GLN A 202 -2.88 72.08 -100.43
CA GLN A 202 -3.54 70.73 -100.44
C GLN A 202 -2.75 69.42 -100.15
N GLY A 203 -3.34 68.44 -99.42
CA GLY A 203 -4.59 68.47 -98.64
C GLY A 203 -5.18 67.09 -98.27
N MET A 204 -6.26 67.10 -97.47
CA MET A 204 -7.21 65.98 -97.17
C MET A 204 -6.64 64.75 -96.41
N GLU A 205 -7.39 63.96 -95.62
CA GLU A 205 -8.63 64.06 -94.79
C GLU A 205 -8.82 62.65 -94.14
N SER A 206 -9.71 62.33 -93.17
CA SER A 206 -10.59 63.10 -92.28
C SER A 206 -10.87 62.30 -90.98
N GLN A 207 -11.05 63.02 -89.87
CA GLN A 207 -11.97 62.86 -88.72
C GLN A 207 -12.65 61.51 -88.34
N GLY A 208 -12.89 61.34 -87.03
CA GLY A 208 -13.92 60.44 -86.47
C GLY A 208 -13.63 59.93 -85.04
N THR A 209 -13.58 60.72 -83.96
CA THR A 209 -14.70 61.33 -83.16
C THR A 209 -15.69 60.29 -82.55
N LEU A 210 -16.34 60.49 -81.38
CA LEU A 210 -16.69 61.76 -80.69
C LEU A 210 -17.03 61.56 -79.18
N TRP A 211 -16.16 62.04 -78.26
CA TRP A 211 -16.41 62.57 -76.87
C TRP A 211 -17.21 61.81 -75.79
N ALA A 212 -17.14 62.40 -74.57
CA ALA A 212 -17.87 62.16 -73.31
C ALA A 212 -17.33 61.06 -72.38
#